data_AF-A0A2V5QUG3-F1
#
_entry.id   AF-A0A2V5QUG3-F1
#
_cell.length_a   1.000
_cell.length_b   1.000
_cell.length_c   1.000
_cell.angle_alpha   90.00
_cell.angle_beta   90.00
_cell.angle_gamma   90.00
#
_symmetry.space_group_name_H-M   'P 1'
#
loop_
_entity.id
_entity.type
_entity.pdbx_description
1 polymer ?
#
loop_
_entity_poly.entity_id
_entity_poly.type
_entity_poly.pdbx_seq_one_letter_code
_entity_poly.pdbx_strand_id
1 'polypeptide(L)'
;MGDFDLFGTLDTLIDAWCERRALRQLHYLLRVYPGIFAHTDQKFELLDALKDVKGLCRDHLTAEEKRKVQQAHDFLEERLRG
;
A
#
# COMPACT_ATOMS: atom_id res chain seq x y z
N MET A 1 -3.47 -19.37 10.90
CA MET A 1 -3.89 -18.02 10.48
C MET A 1 -2.85 -17.60 9.46
N GLY A 2 -3.20 -17.57 8.17
CA GLY A 2 -2.22 -17.34 7.10
C GLY A 2 -1.53 -16.00 7.30
N ASP A 3 -0.20 -15.96 7.17
CA ASP A 3 0.54 -14.71 7.14
C ASP A 3 -0.02 -13.85 5.99
N PHE A 4 -0.39 -12.61 6.30
CA PHE A 4 -0.88 -11.70 5.27
C PHE A 4 0.29 -11.34 4.35
N ASP A 5 0.21 -11.76 3.09
CA ASP A 5 1.23 -11.43 2.10
C ASP A 5 1.07 -9.97 1.67
N LEU A 6 1.76 -9.10 2.40
CA LEU A 6 1.82 -7.67 2.14
C LEU A 6 2.33 -7.41 0.72
N PHE A 7 3.44 -8.01 0.32
CA PHE A 7 4.09 -7.73 -0.96
C PHE A 7 3.25 -8.22 -2.13
N GLY A 8 2.73 -9.45 -2.07
CA GLY A 8 1.81 -9.94 -3.12
C GLY A 8 0.53 -9.11 -3.23
N THR A 9 0.02 -8.58 -2.10
CA THR A 9 -1.12 -7.66 -2.13
C THR A 9 -0.77 -6.32 -2.80
N LEU A 10 0.40 -5.76 -2.51
CA LEU A 10 0.87 -4.52 -3.13
C LEU A 10 1.13 -4.68 -4.62
N ASP A 11 1.79 -5.77 -5.05
CA ASP A 11 2.02 -6.06 -6.47
C ASP A 11 0.69 -6.17 -7.24
N THR A 12 -0.29 -6.89 -6.68
CA THR A 12 -1.63 -7.00 -7.28
C THR A 12 -2.31 -5.63 -7.43
N LEU A 13 -2.15 -4.74 -6.45
CA LEU A 13 -2.68 -3.37 -6.53
C LEU A 13 -1.97 -2.54 -7.60
N ILE A 14 -0.65 -2.64 -7.68
CA ILE A 14 0.16 -1.92 -8.67
C ILE A 14 -0.23 -2.37 -10.08
N ASP A 15 -0.35 -3.68 -10.32
CA ASP A 15 -0.76 -4.22 -11.61
C ASP A 15 -2.14 -3.69 -12.02
N ALA A 16 -3.13 -3.76 -11.11
CA ALA A 16 -4.47 -3.25 -11.36
C ALA A 16 -4.48 -1.74 -11.65
N TRP A 17 -3.65 -0.97 -10.95
CA TRP A 17 -3.52 0.48 -11.18
C TRP A 17 -2.79 0.79 -12.48
N CYS A 18 -1.81 -0.01 -12.88
CA CYS A 18 -1.13 0.08 -14.16
C CYS A 18 -2.10 -0.15 -15.33
N GLU A 19 -2.92 -1.19 -15.26
CA GLU A 19 -3.95 -1.48 -16.28
C GLU A 19 -4.94 -0.32 -16.45
N ARG A 20 -5.35 0.28 -15.33
CA ARG A 20 -6.33 1.38 -15.31
C ARG A 20 -5.71 2.76 -15.49
N ARG A 21 -4.39 2.85 -15.70
CA ARG A 21 -3.62 4.11 -15.78
C ARG A 21 -3.87 5.03 -14.58
N ALA A 22 -3.98 4.45 -13.40
CA ALA A 22 -4.20 5.14 -12.13
C ALA A 22 -2.89 5.76 -11.60
N LEU A 23 -2.38 6.75 -12.34
CA LEU A 23 -1.05 7.37 -12.12
C LEU A 23 -0.89 8.00 -10.74
N ARG A 24 -1.98 8.49 -10.13
CA ARG A 24 -1.91 9.16 -8.82
C ARG A 24 -1.60 8.16 -7.69
N GLN A 25 -2.30 7.02 -7.68
CA GLN A 25 -2.06 5.94 -6.72
C GLN A 25 -0.64 5.39 -6.88
N LEU A 26 -0.24 5.14 -8.14
CA LEU A 26 1.10 4.69 -8.48
C LEU A 26 2.16 5.71 -8.04
N HIS A 27 1.92 7.01 -8.17
CA HIS A 27 2.88 8.03 -7.75
C HIS A 27 3.20 7.96 -6.24
N TYR A 28 2.20 7.76 -5.40
CA TYR A 28 2.42 7.63 -3.95
C TYR A 28 3.10 6.31 -3.60
N LEU A 29 2.62 5.19 -4.16
CA LEU A 29 3.14 3.88 -3.78
C LEU A 29 4.53 3.61 -4.39
N LEU A 30 4.75 3.98 -5.66
CA LEU A 30 6.02 3.71 -6.36
C LEU A 30 7.19 4.54 -5.83
N ARG A 31 6.91 5.61 -5.06
CA ARG A 31 7.96 6.39 -4.40
C ARG A 31 8.67 5.59 -3.31
N VAL A 32 7.96 4.65 -2.67
CA VAL A 32 8.44 3.85 -1.54
C VAL A 32 8.57 2.37 -1.88
N TYR A 33 7.98 1.92 -2.99
CA TYR A 33 7.95 0.53 -3.43
C TYR A 33 8.31 0.39 -4.92
N PRO A 34 9.10 -0.60 -5.35
CA PRO A 34 9.79 -1.60 -4.54
C PRO A 34 10.98 -0.97 -3.79
N GLY A 35 11.08 -1.26 -2.49
CA GLY A 35 12.11 -0.75 -1.61
C GLY A 35 12.70 -1.86 -0.74
N ILE A 36 13.90 -1.64 -0.21
CA ILE A 36 14.49 -2.54 0.79
C ILE A 36 13.81 -2.23 2.12
N PHE A 37 12.86 -3.04 2.60
CA PHE A 37 12.16 -2.81 3.88
C PHE A 37 12.91 -3.37 5.10
N ALA A 38 14.22 -3.16 5.12
CA ALA A 38 15.09 -3.68 6.18
C ALA A 38 15.00 -2.86 7.47
N HIS A 39 14.75 -1.54 7.35
CA HIS A 39 14.69 -0.63 8.47
C HIS A 39 13.27 -0.18 8.80
N THR A 40 13.06 0.18 10.06
CA THR A 40 11.75 0.65 10.57
C THR A 40 11.33 1.95 9.87
N ASP A 41 12.25 2.85 9.56
CA ASP A 41 11.96 4.10 8.84
C ASP A 41 11.29 3.86 7.48
N GLN A 42 11.81 2.91 6.71
CA GLN A 42 11.27 2.55 5.39
C GLN A 42 9.87 1.93 5.49
N LYS A 43 9.59 1.21 6.59
CA LYS A 43 8.26 0.69 6.88
C LYS A 43 7.29 1.80 7.26
N PHE A 44 7.75 2.83 7.98
CA PHE A 44 6.95 4.03 8.26
C PHE A 44 6.66 4.82 6.97
N GLU A 45 7.63 4.94 6.06
CA GLU A 45 7.41 5.57 4.74
C GLU A 45 6.35 4.82 3.93
N LEU A 46 6.37 3.48 3.95
CA LEU A 46 5.33 2.67 3.31
C LEU A 46 3.95 2.86 3.96
N LEU A 47 3.90 2.91 5.28
CA LEU A 47 2.66 3.17 6.02
C LEU A 47 2.05 4.52 5.64
N ASP A 48 2.89 5.57 5.59
CA ASP A 48 2.46 6.91 5.22
C ASP A 48 1.98 6.98 3.76
N ALA A 49 2.69 6.32 2.83
CA ALA A 49 2.26 6.21 1.44
C ALA A 49 0.89 5.50 1.30
N LEU A 50 0.64 4.44 2.06
CA LEU A 50 -0.66 3.75 2.05
C LEU A 50 -1.78 4.64 2.62
N LYS A 51 -1.47 5.42 3.65
CA LYS A 51 -2.39 6.41 4.21
C LYS A 51 -2.71 7.51 3.19
N ASP A 52 -1.72 7.99 2.45
CA ASP A 52 -1.90 8.97 1.37
C ASP A 52 -2.74 8.40 0.23
N VAL A 53 -2.48 7.17 -0.21
CA VAL A 53 -3.33 6.51 -1.23
C VAL A 53 -4.77 6.40 -0.75
N LYS A 54 -5.00 5.96 0.50
CA LYS A 54 -6.34 5.85 1.07
C LYS A 54 -7.04 7.21 1.21
N GLY A 55 -6.32 8.26 1.59
CA GLY A 55 -6.86 9.60 1.84
C GLY A 55 -7.05 10.43 0.56
N LEU A 56 -6.00 10.53 -0.25
CA LEU A 56 -5.90 11.42 -1.41
C LEU A 56 -6.40 10.78 -2.71
N CYS A 57 -6.45 9.45 -2.78
CA CYS A 57 -6.97 8.70 -3.93
C CYS A 57 -8.32 8.03 -3.65
N ARG A 58 -9.01 8.37 -2.54
CA ARG A 58 -10.26 7.72 -2.11
C ARG A 58 -11.31 7.61 -3.22
N ASP A 59 -11.51 8.66 -4.02
CA ASP A 59 -12.53 8.65 -5.08
C ASP A 59 -12.15 7.83 -6.31
N HIS A 60 -10.85 7.53 -6.47
CA HIS A 60 -10.32 6.79 -7.61
C HIS A 60 -10.10 5.30 -7.32
N LEU A 61 -10.27 4.88 -6.06
CA LEU A 61 -10.15 3.50 -5.62
C LEU A 61 -11.50 2.79 -5.58
N THR A 62 -11.55 1.56 -6.09
CA THR A 62 -12.68 0.64 -5.94
C THR A 62 -12.82 0.20 -4.49
N ALA A 63 -13.97 -0.39 -4.16
CA ALA A 63 -14.21 -0.95 -2.83
C ALA A 63 -13.20 -2.05 -2.47
N GLU A 64 -12.80 -2.87 -3.45
CA GLU A 64 -11.81 -3.93 -3.24
C GLU A 64 -10.41 -3.35 -3.02
N GLU A 65 -10.00 -2.38 -3.83
CA GLU A 65 -8.70 -1.71 -3.68
C GLU A 65 -8.60 -1.01 -2.31
N LYS A 66 -9.66 -0.30 -1.90
CA LYS A 66 -9.75 0.31 -0.56
C LYS A 66 -9.56 -0.70 0.55
N ARG A 67 -10.19 -1.87 0.43
CA ARG A 67 -10.07 -2.94 1.42
C ARG A 67 -8.64 -3.49 1.46
N LYS A 68 -8.03 -3.76 0.31
CA LYS A 68 -6.64 -4.26 0.23
C LYS A 68 -5.63 -3.26 0.79
N VAL A 69 -5.75 -1.97 0.44
CA VAL A 69 -4.91 -0.89 0.99
C VAL A 69 -5.11 -0.76 2.50
N GLN A 70 -6.34 -0.88 2.99
CA GLN A 70 -6.63 -0.87 4.43
C GLN A 70 -5.96 -2.04 5.15
N GLN A 71 -6.08 -3.27 4.62
CA GLN A 71 -5.45 -4.44 5.20
C GLN A 71 -3.92 -4.32 5.24
N ALA A 72 -3.31 -3.81 4.17
CA ALA A 72 -1.87 -3.54 4.11
C ALA A 72 -1.42 -2.49 5.14
N HIS A 73 -2.21 -1.41 5.28
CA HIS A 73 -1.96 -0.37 6.28
C HIS A 73 -2.04 -0.91 7.71
N ASP A 74 -3.11 -1.63 8.05
CA ASP A 74 -3.31 -2.18 9.40
C ASP A 74 -2.22 -3.19 9.76
N PHE A 75 -1.87 -4.06 8.82
CA PHE A 75 -0.77 -5.02 9.01
C PHE A 75 0.56 -4.33 9.31
N LEU A 76 0.90 -3.25 8.59
CA LEU A 76 2.11 -2.49 8.84
C LEU A 76 2.04 -1.72 10.16
N GLU A 77 0.91 -1.09 10.48
CA GLU A 77 0.70 -0.37 11.73
C GLU A 77 0.86 -1.30 12.94
N GLU A 78 0.27 -2.50 12.90
CA GLU A 78 0.40 -3.51 13.95
C GLU A 78 1.85 -3.94 14.16
N ARG A 79 2.61 -4.15 13.07
CA ARG A 79 4.02 -4.55 13.14
C ARG A 79 4.99 -3.43 13.54
N LEU A 80 4.58 -2.18 13.38
CA LEU A 80 5.36 -1.00 13.78
C LEU A 80 5.07 -0.56 15.21
N ARG A 81 3.88 -0.89 15.75
CA ARG A 81 3.50 -0.62 17.15
C ARG A 81 3.91 -1.73 18.12
N GLY A 82 4.12 -2.95 17.65
CA GLY A 82 4.60 -4.09 18.43
C GLY A 82 6.11 -4.13 18.57
#